data_AF-A0A7M1KK23-F1
#
_entry.id   AF-A0A7M1KK23-F1
#
_cell.length_a   1.000
_cell.length_b   1.000
_cell.length_c   1.000
_cell.angle_alpha   90.00
_cell.angle_beta   90.00
_cell.angle_gamma   90.00
#
_symmetry.space_group_name_H-M   'P 1'
#
loop_
_entity.id
_entity.type
_entity.pdbx_description
1 polymer ?
#
loop_
_entity_poly.entity_id
_entity_poly.type
_entity_poly.pdbx_seq_one_letter_code
_entity_poly.pdbx_strand_id
1 'polypeptide(L)'
;MAKSVQERSAKAAQKRLAVAEKELRHKVRPGIEQAMERIRLRGQVPVISEVLQIAIMKMDLMADDQLIEFLRYPRHEIVISENVARQLYSYGQRQASRLDAEEA
;
A
#
# COMPACT_ATOMS: atom_id res chain seq x y z
N MET A 1 -47.40 -5.30 11.28
CA MET A 1 -46.37 -5.79 12.22
C MET A 1 -44.99 -5.42 11.69
N ALA A 2 -44.06 -5.00 12.55
CA ALA A 2 -42.68 -4.72 12.14
C ALA A 2 -41.99 -6.04 11.75
N LYS A 3 -41.23 -6.02 10.65
CA LYS A 3 -40.52 -7.21 10.15
C LYS A 3 -39.49 -7.69 11.16
N SER A 4 -39.34 -9.01 11.27
CA SER A 4 -38.32 -9.60 12.13
C SER A 4 -36.91 -9.22 11.64
N VAL A 5 -35.91 -9.33 12.50
CA VAL A 5 -34.50 -9.08 12.12
C VAL A 5 -34.06 -10.07 11.04
N GLN A 6 -34.50 -11.33 11.13
CA GLN A 6 -34.18 -12.39 10.16
C GLN A 6 -34.75 -12.10 8.78
N GLU A 7 -36.02 -11.66 8.70
CA GLU A 7 -36.67 -11.29 7.43
C GLU A 7 -35.97 -10.11 6.76
N ARG A 8 -35.51 -9.13 7.56
CA ARG A 8 -34.73 -7.99 7.05
C ARG A 8 -33.36 -8.41 6.52
N SER A 9 -32.65 -9.28 7.24
CA SER A 9 -31.36 -9.83 6.80
C SER A 9 -31.49 -10.67 5.53
N ALA A 10 -32.52 -11.51 5.43
CA ALA A 10 -32.80 -12.31 4.23
C ALA A 10 -33.10 -11.42 3.02
N LYS A 11 -33.94 -10.39 3.19
CA LYS A 11 -34.23 -9.41 2.13
C LYS A 11 -32.98 -8.65 1.69
N ALA A 12 -32.10 -8.28 2.62
CA ALA A 12 -30.83 -7.63 2.28
C ALA A 12 -29.90 -8.57 1.50
N ALA A 13 -29.79 -9.84 1.90
CA ALA A 13 -29.00 -10.84 1.18
C ALA A 13 -29.53 -11.07 -0.25
N GLN A 14 -30.85 -11.16 -0.43
CA GLN A 14 -31.47 -11.27 -1.76
C GLN A 14 -31.14 -10.08 -2.66
N LYS A 15 -31.16 -8.86 -2.11
CA LYS A 15 -30.79 -7.65 -2.88
C LYS A 15 -29.34 -7.70 -3.36
N ARG A 16 -28.41 -8.11 -2.50
CA ARG A 16 -26.99 -8.26 -2.87
C ARG A 16 -26.80 -9.28 -3.99
N LEU A 17 -27.50 -10.42 -3.90
CA LEU A 17 -27.48 -11.44 -4.93
C LEU A 17 -28.01 -10.91 -6.27
N ALA A 18 -29.09 -10.12 -6.25
CA ALA A 18 -29.71 -9.57 -7.46
C ALA A 18 -28.78 -8.64 -8.25
N VAL A 19 -27.86 -7.94 -7.59
CA VAL A 19 -26.86 -7.06 -8.25
C VAL A 19 -25.47 -7.71 -8.31
N ALA A 20 -25.37 -9.01 -8.02
CA ALA A 20 -24.10 -9.74 -7.93
C ALA A 20 -23.04 -9.04 -7.06
N GLU A 21 -23.48 -8.35 -6.00
CA GLU A 21 -22.61 -7.63 -5.08
C GLU A 21 -21.67 -8.62 -4.38
N LYS A 22 -20.37 -8.34 -4.48
CA LYS A 22 -19.33 -9.11 -3.79
C LYS A 22 -18.71 -8.27 -2.69
N GLU A 23 -18.58 -8.85 -1.51
CA GLU A 23 -17.91 -8.22 -0.39
C GLU A 23 -16.39 -8.35 -0.53
N LEU A 24 -15.68 -7.22 -0.50
CA LEU A 24 -14.21 -7.18 -0.49
C LEU A 24 -13.73 -7.02 0.96
N ARG A 25 -13.16 -8.10 1.53
CA ARG A 25 -12.60 -8.10 2.88
C ARG A 25 -11.08 -8.07 2.83
N HIS A 26 -10.48 -6.95 3.23
CA HIS A 26 -9.03 -6.81 3.32
C HIS A 26 -8.61 -6.31 4.70
N LYS A 27 -7.70 -7.04 5.37
CA LYS A 27 -7.15 -6.64 6.67
C LYS A 27 -5.90 -5.80 6.45
N VAL A 28 -5.87 -4.60 7.02
CA VAL A 28 -4.76 -3.64 6.86
C VAL A 28 -4.06 -3.37 8.20
N ARG A 29 -2.79 -2.97 8.12
CA ARG A 29 -2.03 -2.47 9.28
C ARG A 29 -2.35 -0.99 9.52
N PRO A 30 -2.11 -0.43 10.73
CA PRO A 30 -2.43 0.96 11.05
C PRO A 30 -1.83 1.99 10.09
N GLY A 31 -0.62 1.75 9.57
CA GLY A 31 0.01 2.66 8.60
C GLY A 31 -0.76 2.80 7.28
N ILE A 32 -1.35 1.70 6.79
CA ILE A 32 -2.18 1.70 5.58
C ILE A 32 -3.53 2.35 5.87
N GLU A 33 -4.12 2.06 7.02
CA GLU A 33 -5.37 2.71 7.47
C GLU A 33 -5.23 4.24 7.54
N GLN A 34 -4.16 4.73 8.15
CA GLN A 34 -3.86 6.16 8.19
C GLN A 34 -3.63 6.75 6.80
N ALA A 35 -2.98 6.01 5.89
CA ALA A 35 -2.79 6.45 4.51
C ALA A 35 -4.13 6.59 3.77
N MET A 36 -5.04 5.63 3.93
CA MET A 36 -6.39 5.69 3.36
C MET A 36 -7.15 6.92 3.88
N GLU A 37 -7.08 7.21 5.18
CA GLU A 37 -7.76 8.39 5.75
C GLU A 37 -7.18 9.71 5.24
N ARG A 38 -5.84 9.82 5.14
CA ARG A 38 -5.19 11.00 4.52
C ARG A 38 -5.64 11.21 3.07
N ILE A 39 -5.75 10.13 2.30
CA ILE A 39 -6.22 10.20 0.91
C ILE A 39 -7.67 10.67 0.88
N ARG A 40 -8.54 10.08 1.72
CA ARG A 40 -9.97 10.45 1.82
C ARG A 40 -10.14 11.93 2.12
N LEU A 41 -9.46 12.44 3.15
CA LEU A 41 -9.54 13.85 3.56
C LEU A 41 -9.05 14.79 2.46
N ARG A 42 -7.92 14.48 1.82
CA ARG A 42 -7.37 15.29 0.72
C ARG A 42 -8.27 15.27 -0.52
N GLY A 43 -8.89 14.14 -0.80
CA GLY A 43 -9.85 13.96 -1.89
C GLY A 43 -11.25 14.51 -1.57
N GLN A 44 -11.50 14.98 -0.34
CA GLN A 44 -12.80 15.46 0.14
C GLN A 44 -13.94 14.43 -0.04
N VAL A 45 -13.60 13.15 0.04
CA VAL A 45 -14.56 12.06 -0.13
C VAL A 45 -15.17 11.68 1.23
N PRO A 46 -16.49 11.46 1.35
CA PRO A 46 -17.12 11.19 2.65
C PRO A 46 -16.68 9.86 3.26
N VAL A 47 -16.42 8.81 2.47
CA VAL A 47 -16.11 7.46 2.95
C VAL A 47 -14.94 6.81 2.22
N ILE A 48 -14.15 5.98 2.93
CA ILE A 48 -12.99 5.27 2.36
C ILE A 48 -13.41 4.29 1.27
N SER A 49 -14.57 3.64 1.39
CA SER A 49 -15.07 2.69 0.38
C SER A 49 -15.25 3.34 -0.99
N GLU A 50 -15.69 4.60 -1.03
CA GLU A 50 -15.83 5.37 -2.27
C GLU A 50 -14.46 5.72 -2.86
N VAL A 51 -13.48 6.10 -2.03
CA VAL A 51 -12.09 6.30 -2.48
C VAL A 51 -11.56 5.05 -3.18
N LEU A 52 -11.77 3.88 -2.59
CA LEU A 52 -11.30 2.61 -3.16
C LEU A 52 -12.01 2.27 -4.47
N GLN A 53 -13.34 2.46 -4.54
CA GLN A 53 -14.10 2.24 -5.77
C GLN A 53 -13.62 3.17 -6.89
N ILE A 54 -13.48 4.47 -6.61
CA ILE A 54 -12.97 5.44 -7.58
C ILE A 54 -11.56 5.06 -8.02
N ALA A 55 -10.67 4.69 -7.09
CA ALA A 55 -9.32 4.29 -7.43
C ALA A 55 -9.30 3.07 -8.38
N ILE A 56 -10.08 2.04 -8.09
CA ILE A 56 -10.20 0.85 -8.94
C ILE A 56 -10.72 1.21 -10.34
N MET A 57 -11.79 1.99 -10.42
CA MET A 57 -12.37 2.41 -11.71
C MET A 57 -11.40 3.28 -12.51
N LYS A 58 -10.63 4.14 -11.85
CA LYS A 58 -9.61 4.95 -12.55
C LYS A 58 -8.44 4.11 -13.04
N MET A 59 -8.02 3.10 -12.28
CA MET A 59 -6.98 2.16 -12.72
C MET A 59 -7.43 1.36 -13.95
N ASP A 60 -8.70 0.95 -14.01
CA ASP A 60 -9.26 0.22 -15.17
C ASP A 60 -9.28 1.05 -16.46
N LEU A 61 -9.33 2.38 -16.35
CA LEU A 61 -9.29 3.30 -17.49
C LEU A 61 -7.87 3.69 -17.92
N MET A 62 -6.82 3.28 -17.19
CA MET A 62 -5.44 3.58 -17.55
C MET A 62 -4.99 2.72 -18.74
N ALA A 63 -4.07 3.26 -19.55
CA ALA A 63 -3.31 2.43 -20.48
C ALA A 63 -2.33 1.51 -19.71
N ASP A 64 -1.94 0.39 -20.32
CA ASP A 64 -1.13 -0.64 -19.65
C ASP A 64 0.19 -0.10 -19.09
N ASP A 65 0.89 0.76 -19.83
CA ASP A 65 2.14 1.40 -19.42
C ASP A 65 1.94 2.31 -18.19
N GLN A 66 0.88 3.11 -18.20
CA GLN A 66 0.50 3.97 -17.09
C GLN A 66 0.11 3.15 -15.85
N LEU A 67 -0.65 2.07 -16.03
CA LEU A 67 -1.05 1.19 -14.93
C LEU A 67 0.15 0.51 -14.29
N ILE A 68 1.07 -0.01 -15.11
CA ILE A 68 2.31 -0.66 -14.63
C ILE A 68 3.13 0.32 -13.78
N GLU A 69 3.28 1.56 -14.24
CA GLU A 69 4.04 2.56 -13.49
C GLU A 69 3.29 3.01 -12.23
N PHE A 70 1.97 3.15 -12.28
CA PHE A 70 1.16 3.48 -11.11
C PHE A 70 1.26 2.41 -10.00
N LEU A 71 1.26 1.13 -10.38
CA LEU A 71 1.37 0.01 -9.45
C LEU A 71 2.81 -0.23 -8.95
N ARG A 72 3.81 0.40 -9.57
CA ARG A 72 5.20 0.35 -9.12
C ARG A 72 5.37 1.20 -7.88
N TYR A 73 5.41 0.56 -6.71
CA TYR A 73 5.75 1.27 -5.47
C TYR A 73 7.19 1.83 -5.57
N PRO A 74 7.42 3.12 -5.28
CA PRO A 74 8.75 3.71 -5.37
C PRO A 74 9.68 2.95 -4.42
N ARG A 75 10.69 2.30 -5.00
CA ARG A 75 11.79 1.76 -4.21
C ARG A 75 12.81 2.87 -4.11
N HIS A 76 13.19 3.21 -2.88
CA HIS A 76 14.30 4.14 -2.67
C HIS A 76 15.55 3.49 -3.25
N GLU A 77 16.09 4.10 -4.30
CA GLU A 77 17.43 3.78 -4.77
C GLU A 77 18.42 4.30 -3.73
N ILE A 78 19.19 3.40 -3.12
CA ILE A 78 20.24 3.79 -2.18
C ILE A 78 21.43 4.27 -3.02
N VAL A 79 21.46 5.58 -3.26
CA VAL A 79 22.60 6.22 -3.95
C VAL A 79 23.69 6.49 -2.92
N ILE A 80 24.79 5.72 -3.00
CA ILE A 80 25.99 5.96 -2.19
C ILE A 80 26.77 7.12 -2.82
N SER A 81 26.85 8.25 -2.12
CA SER A 81 27.69 9.37 -2.59
C SER A 81 29.17 8.97 -2.62
N GLU A 82 29.95 9.59 -3.51
CA GLU A 82 31.39 9.32 -3.62
C GLU A 82 32.12 9.50 -2.28
N ASN A 83 31.72 10.50 -1.50
CA ASN A 83 32.29 10.75 -0.17
C ASN A 83 32.03 9.59 0.79
N VAL A 84 30.80 9.05 0.80
CA VAL A 84 30.45 7.88 1.63
C VAL A 84 31.19 6.63 1.15
N ALA A 85 31.30 6.42 -0.17
CA ALA A 85 32.07 5.30 -0.73
C ALA A 85 33.54 5.35 -0.31
N ARG A 86 34.17 6.54 -0.40
CA ARG A 86 35.56 6.75 0.02
C ARG A 86 35.76 6.49 1.52
N GLN A 87 34.81 6.94 2.35
CA GLN A 87 34.83 6.67 3.78
C GLN A 87 34.72 5.18 4.07
N LEU A 88 33.74 4.48 3.49
CA LEU A 88 33.57 3.04 3.65
C LEU A 88 34.84 2.28 3.27
N TYR A 89 35.45 2.63 2.14
CA TYR A 89 36.72 2.04 1.72
C TYR A 89 37.85 2.28 2.74
N SER A 90 38.02 3.53 3.18
CA SER A 90 39.09 3.92 4.12
C SER A 90 38.92 3.29 5.51
N TYR A 91 37.68 3.11 5.97
CA TYR A 91 37.39 2.38 7.21
C TYR A 91 37.63 0.87 7.04
N GLY A 92 37.22 0.29 5.91
CA GLY A 92 37.46 -1.12 5.59
C GLY A 92 38.94 -1.46 5.58
N GLN A 93 39.76 -0.64 4.90
CA GLN A 93 41.22 -0.81 4.88
C GLN A 93 41.83 -0.79 6.28
N ARG A 94 41.45 0.18 7.12
CA ARG A 94 41.94 0.27 8.51
C ARG A 94 41.54 -0.95 9.35
N GLN A 95 40.34 -1.48 9.16
CA GLN A 95 39.89 -2.67 9.89
C GLN A 95 40.62 -3.93 9.42
N ALA A 96 40.83 -4.10 8.11
CA ALA A 96 41.59 -5.23 7.57
C ALA A 96 43.02 -5.25 8.14
N SER A 97 43.74 -4.12 8.08
CA SER A 97 45.09 -4.05 8.64
C SER A 97 45.15 -4.32 10.15
N ARG A 98 44.11 -3.95 10.91
CA ARG A 98 44.03 -4.26 12.34
C ARG A 98 43.88 -5.77 12.55
N LEU A 99 43.02 -6.43 11.78
CA LEU A 99 42.79 -7.88 11.88
C LEU A 99 44.04 -8.65 11.48
N ASP A 100 44.70 -8.28 10.38
CA ASP A 100 45.96 -8.91 9.94
C ASP A 100 47.06 -8.81 11.02
N ALA A 101 47.11 -7.70 11.76
CA ALA A 101 48.05 -7.50 12.85
C ALA A 101 47.67 -8.25 14.14
N GLU A 102 46.38 -8.58 14.34
CA GLU A 102 45.90 -9.38 15.46
C GLU A 102 46.04 -10.90 15.19
N GLU A 103 46.13 -11.31 13.92
CA GLU A 103 46.34 -12.70 13.50
C GLU A 103 47.83 -13.09 13.36
N ALA A 104 48.75 -12.13 13.35
CA ALA A 104 50.21 -12.33 13.22
C ALA A 104 50.94 -12.53 14.56
#